data_AF-A0A0D7DX07-F1
#
_entry.id   AF-A0A0D7DX07-F1
#
_cell.length_a   1.000
_cell.length_b   1.000
_cell.length_c   1.000
_cell.angle_alpha   90.00
_cell.angle_beta   90.00
_cell.angle_gamma   90.00
#
_symmetry.space_group_name_H-M   'P 1'
#
loop_
_entity.id
_entity.type
_entity.pdbx_description
1 polymer ?
#
loop_
_entity_poly.entity_id
_entity_poly.type
_entity_poly.pdbx_seq_one_letter_code
_entity_poly.pdbx_strand_id
1 'polypeptide(L)'
;MTATENRSGTAPQANQDLIYQLDDRPGPLPATFAALQHVLASFVGIITPTLIVGSALGLDQYVPYLVSMALFVSGLGTFVQARRFG
;
A
#
# COMPACT_ATOMS: atom_id res chain seq x y z
N MET A 1 -46.59 7.10 -34.50
CA MET A 1 -45.51 8.03 -34.87
C MET A 1 -44.96 8.60 -33.57
N THR A 2 -43.90 8.00 -33.03
CA THR A 2 -42.49 8.49 -33.10
C THR A 2 -42.28 9.71 -32.17
N ALA A 3 -41.33 9.79 -31.25
CA ALA A 3 -40.16 8.97 -30.97
C ALA A 3 -39.62 9.27 -29.55
N THR A 4 -38.81 8.33 -29.09
CA THR A 4 -37.82 8.32 -28.01
C THR A 4 -36.89 9.55 -27.96
N GLU A 5 -36.54 10.03 -26.76
CA GLU A 5 -35.20 10.59 -26.41
C GLU A 5 -35.14 10.76 -24.87
N ASN A 6 -34.60 9.85 -24.07
CA ASN A 6 -33.20 9.47 -23.83
C ASN A 6 -32.27 10.61 -23.36
N ARG A 7 -32.15 10.69 -22.02
CA ARG A 7 -30.94 10.95 -21.21
C ARG A 7 -30.00 12.09 -21.60
N SER A 8 -29.85 13.03 -20.66
CA SER A 8 -28.58 13.73 -20.43
C SER A 8 -28.36 13.92 -18.93
N GLY A 9 -27.90 12.86 -18.27
CA GLY A 9 -27.19 12.99 -17.01
C GLY A 9 -25.77 13.47 -17.33
N THR A 10 -25.49 14.73 -17.02
CA THR A 10 -24.13 15.28 -17.12
C THR A 10 -23.82 16.02 -15.82
N ALA A 11 -23.68 15.27 -14.73
CA ALA A 11 -22.83 15.74 -13.65
C ALA A 11 -21.39 15.76 -14.20
N PRO A 12 -20.65 16.87 -14.12
CA PRO A 12 -19.28 16.90 -14.57
C PRO A 12 -18.49 15.94 -13.68
N GLN A 13 -18.08 14.81 -14.23
CA GLN A 13 -17.01 14.01 -13.63
C GLN A 13 -15.78 14.90 -13.67
N ALA A 14 -15.44 15.45 -12.50
CA ALA A 14 -14.13 16.04 -12.26
C ALA A 14 -13.11 14.99 -12.68
N ASN A 15 -12.52 15.24 -13.85
CA ASN A 15 -11.38 14.50 -14.36
C ASN A 15 -10.35 14.53 -13.23
N GLN A 16 -10.19 13.41 -12.54
CA GLN A 16 -9.17 13.25 -11.53
C GLN A 16 -7.88 13.35 -12.31
N ASP A 17 -7.28 14.53 -12.26
CA ASP A 17 -6.02 14.91 -12.89
C ASP A 17 -4.88 14.16 -12.16
N LEU A 18 -4.94 12.84 -12.25
CA LEU A 18 -3.92 11.93 -11.77
C LEU A 18 -2.75 12.10 -12.74
N ILE A 19 -1.67 12.69 -12.24
CA ILE A 19 -0.40 12.87 -12.95
C ILE A 19 0.14 11.52 -13.49
N TYR A 20 -0.31 10.40 -12.92
CA TYR A 20 -0.08 9.04 -13.40
C TYR A 20 -1.41 8.28 -13.46
N GLN A 21 -1.78 7.72 -14.62
CA GLN A 21 -2.91 6.79 -14.70
C GLN A 21 -2.61 5.49 -13.93
N LEU A 22 -3.65 4.72 -13.58
CA LEU A 22 -3.55 3.51 -12.75
C LEU A 22 -2.55 2.45 -13.29
N ASP A 23 -2.39 2.40 -14.62
CA ASP A 23 -1.45 1.51 -15.34
C ASP A 23 -0.14 2.20 -15.76
N ASP A 24 -0.01 3.48 -15.46
CA ASP A 24 1.12 4.27 -15.89
C ASP A 24 2.28 3.97 -14.93
N ARG A 25 3.36 3.40 -15.47
CA ARG A 25 4.53 3.01 -14.69
C ARG A 25 5.43 4.22 -14.61
N PRO A 26 5.54 4.90 -13.46
CA PRO A 26 6.52 5.95 -13.33
C PRO A 26 7.89 5.41 -13.71
N GLY A 27 8.67 6.24 -14.41
CA GLY A 27 10.02 5.87 -14.79
C GLY A 27 10.76 5.19 -13.62
N PRO A 28 11.71 4.30 -13.89
CA PRO A 28 12.31 3.45 -12.85
C PRO A 28 12.86 4.24 -11.65
N LEU A 29 13.27 5.51 -11.85
CA LEU A 29 13.65 6.44 -10.78
C LEU A 29 12.48 6.87 -9.87
N PRO A 30 11.45 7.59 -10.33
CA PRO A 30 10.34 8.02 -9.45
C PRO A 30 9.61 6.85 -8.79
N ALA A 31 9.50 5.70 -9.47
CA ALA A 31 8.92 4.49 -8.88
C ALA A 31 9.73 3.96 -7.69
N THR A 32 11.07 3.95 -7.78
CA THR A 32 11.92 3.50 -6.66
C THR A 32 11.89 4.47 -5.48
N PHE A 33 11.84 5.79 -5.72
CA PHE A 33 11.67 6.77 -4.65
C PHE A 33 10.31 6.63 -3.95
N ALA A 34 9.21 6.46 -4.71
CA ALA A 34 7.89 6.24 -4.15
C ALA A 34 7.81 4.92 -3.36
N ALA A 35 8.40 3.83 -3.87
CA ALA A 35 8.48 2.56 -3.16
C ALA A 35 9.29 2.67 -1.87
N LEU A 36 10.42 3.39 -1.89
CA LEU A 36 11.22 3.65 -0.71
C LEU A 36 10.43 4.44 0.34
N GLN A 37 9.74 5.51 -0.08
CA GLN A 37 8.86 6.29 0.81
C GLN A 37 7.75 5.43 1.39
N HIS A 38 7.16 4.54 0.60
CA HIS A 38 6.13 3.62 1.05
C HIS A 38 6.65 2.66 2.13
N VAL A 39 7.82 2.05 1.90
CA VAL A 39 8.46 1.16 2.89
C VAL A 39 8.79 1.92 4.18
N LEU A 40 9.35 3.14 4.07
CA LEU A 40 9.66 3.99 5.24
C LEU A 40 8.39 4.40 5.99
N ALA A 41 7.30 4.72 5.29
CA ALA A 41 6.03 5.06 5.89
C ALA A 41 5.41 3.86 6.63
N SER A 42 5.47 2.66 6.05
CA SER A 42 4.99 1.43 6.68
C SER A 42 5.89 0.92 7.81
N PHE A 43 7.16 1.30 7.84
CA PHE A 43 8.15 0.84 8.83
C PHE A 43 7.73 1.13 10.27
N VAL A 44 7.32 2.36 10.57
CA VAL A 44 6.81 2.74 11.90
C VAL A 44 5.53 1.97 12.22
N GLY A 45 4.64 1.80 11.24
CA GLY A 45 3.40 1.04 11.38
C GLY A 45 3.60 -0.43 11.76
N ILE A 46 4.71 -1.06 11.34
CA ILE A 46 5.05 -2.44 11.71
C ILE A 46 5.77 -2.50 13.06
N ILE A 47 6.63 -1.54 13.37
CA ILE A 47 7.43 -1.55 14.60
C ILE A 47 6.58 -1.24 15.84
N THR A 48 5.66 -0.29 15.77
CA THR A 48 4.83 0.12 16.92
C THR A 48 4.05 -1.03 17.57
N PRO A 49 3.23 -1.83 16.85
CA PRO A 49 2.54 -2.97 17.46
C PRO A 49 3.51 -4.03 17.98
N THR A 50 4.66 -4.21 17.33
CA THR A 50 5.69 -5.17 17.77
C THR A 50 6.33 -4.72 19.09
N LEU A 51 6.59 -3.42 19.26
CA LEU A 51 7.07 -2.83 20.50
C LEU A 51 6.01 -2.90 21.61
N ILE A 52 4.75 -2.61 21.30
CA ILE A 52 3.64 -2.70 22.27
C ILE A 52 3.52 -4.14 22.79
N VAL A 53 3.54 -5.14 21.89
CA VAL A 53 3.44 -6.56 22.28
C VAL A 53 4.70 -7.04 22.99
N GLY A 54 5.88 -6.66 22.51
CA GLY A 54 7.16 -7.04 23.11
C GLY A 54 7.35 -6.47 24.52
N SER A 55 6.98 -5.20 24.73
CA SER A 55 7.00 -4.55 26.04
C SER A 55 5.95 -5.11 26.99
N ALA A 56 4.73 -5.38 26.50
CA ALA A 56 3.66 -5.96 27.32
C ALA A 56 4.00 -7.37 27.86
N LEU A 57 4.80 -8.15 27.11
CA LEU A 57 5.24 -9.49 27.49
C LEU A 57 6.60 -9.51 28.23
N GLY A 58 7.22 -8.35 28.47
CA GLY A 58 8.54 -8.25 29.13
C GLY A 58 9.69 -8.84 28.30
N LEU A 59 9.53 -8.92 26.98
CA LEU A 59 10.48 -9.50 26.03
C LEU A 59 11.41 -8.45 25.42
N ASP A 60 11.77 -7.39 26.16
CA ASP A 60 12.59 -6.27 25.67
C ASP A 60 13.90 -6.71 24.98
N GLN A 61 14.56 -7.76 25.48
CA GLN A 61 15.77 -8.30 24.83
C GLN A 61 15.50 -8.93 23.45
N TYR A 62 14.28 -9.41 23.22
CA TYR A 62 13.85 -10.08 21.98
C TYR A 62 13.05 -9.17 21.06
N VAL A 63 12.75 -7.93 21.47
CA VAL A 63 12.06 -6.94 20.64
C VAL A 63 12.73 -6.76 19.26
N PRO A 64 14.07 -6.62 19.14
CA PRO A 64 14.72 -6.49 17.83
C PRO A 64 14.54 -7.74 16.96
N TYR A 65 14.49 -8.91 17.60
CA TYR A 65 14.25 -10.19 16.92
C TYR A 65 12.80 -10.30 16.43
N LEU A 66 11.83 -9.92 17.25
CA LEU A 66 10.41 -9.87 16.89
C LEU A 66 10.16 -8.87 15.75
N VAL A 67 10.80 -7.69 15.79
CA VAL A 67 10.74 -6.70 14.70
C VAL A 67 11.31 -7.27 13.41
N SER A 68 12.46 -7.95 13.48
CA SER A 68 13.07 -8.59 12.31
C SER A 68 12.17 -9.67 11.71
N MET A 69 11.56 -10.51 12.55
CA MET A 69 10.59 -11.51 12.13
C MET A 69 9.32 -10.88 11.53
N ALA A 70 8.79 -9.82 12.15
CA ALA A 70 7.59 -9.12 11.68
C ALA A 70 7.82 -8.45 10.33
N LEU A 71 8.97 -7.81 10.14
CA LEU A 71 9.37 -7.23 8.85
C LEU A 71 9.55 -8.31 7.78
N PHE A 72 10.20 -9.43 8.13
CA PHE A 72 10.40 -10.55 7.22
C PHE A 72 9.06 -11.17 6.78
N VAL A 73 8.16 -11.46 7.72
CA VAL A 73 6.83 -12.02 7.43
C VAL A 73 5.96 -11.03 6.65
N SER A 74 6.01 -9.73 6.98
CA SER A 74 5.28 -8.68 6.25
C SER A 74 5.73 -8.57 4.78
N GLY A 75 7.04 -8.60 4.55
CA GLY A 75 7.61 -8.62 3.20
C GLY A 75 7.23 -9.89 2.43
N LEU A 76 7.30 -11.06 3.08
CA LEU A 76 6.93 -12.33 2.47
C LEU A 76 5.44 -12.40 2.12
N GLY A 77 4.57 -11.94 3.03
CA GLY A 77 3.12 -11.90 2.81
C GLY A 77 2.75 -10.99 1.63
N THR A 78 3.33 -9.78 1.58
CA THR A 78 3.13 -8.83 0.49
C THR A 78 3.63 -9.38 -0.84
N PHE A 79 4.79 -10.06 -0.83
CA PHE A 79 5.34 -10.68 -2.03
C PHE A 79 4.49 -11.84 -2.54
N VAL A 80 4.00 -12.71 -1.65
CA VAL A 80 3.08 -13.80 -2.00
C VAL A 80 1.75 -13.26 -2.50
N GLN A 81 1.23 -12.19 -1.90
CA GLN A 81 -0.02 -11.54 -2.32
C GLN A 81 0.13 -10.85 -3.68
N ALA A 82 1.24 -10.13 -3.91
CA ALA A 82 1.54 -9.49 -5.19
C ALA A 82 1.84 -10.53 -6.29
N ARG A 83 2.41 -11.69 -5.93
CA ARG A 83 2.59 -12.86 -6.81
C ARG A 83 1.44 -13.88 -6.73
N ARG A 84 0.26 -13.51 -6.21
CA ARG A 84 -0.89 -14.41 -6.24
C ARG A 84 -1.17 -14.76 -7.70
N PHE A 85 -0.76 -15.97 -8.07
CA PHE A 85 -1.08 -16.64 -9.31
C PHE A 85 -2.61 -16.64 -9.45
N GLY A 86 -3.07 -15.74 -10.30
CA GLY A 86 -4.37 -15.70 -10.96
C GLY A 86 -4.08 -15.40 -12.42
#